data_AF-A0AA95H9Q7-F1
#
_entry.id   AF-A0AA95H9Q7-F1
#
_cell.length_a   1.000
_cell.length_b   1.000
_cell.length_c   1.000
_cell.angle_alpha   90.00
_cell.angle_beta   90.00
_cell.angle_gamma   90.00
#
_symmetry.space_group_name_H-M   'P 1'
#
loop_
_entity.id
_entity.type
_entity.pdbx_description
1 polymer ?
#
loop_
_entity_poly.entity_id
_entity_poly.type
_entity_poly.pdbx_seq_one_letter_code
_entity_poly.pdbx_strand_id
1 'polypeptide(L)'
;MIYPQGNYITSSDDTPYLQIGESKYGKPVLDRFITRDASLEDAAICSLISMDSTMKSNASVGPPIEVLIYPRDQFNKPKHYKFEAEDPYLLEIRHEWANQLNRAFRSMPRLESHAQPDSNLHTF
;
A
#
# COMPACT_ATOMS: atom_id res chain seq x y z
N MET A 1 -18.36 -1.32 -4.21
CA MET A 1 -18.18 -2.51 -3.34
C MET A 1 -19.56 -2.99 -2.92
N ILE A 2 -19.81 -4.27 -3.13
CA ILE A 2 -21.07 -4.93 -2.76
C ILE A 2 -20.84 -5.62 -1.41
N TYR A 3 -21.75 -5.41 -0.47
CA TYR A 3 -21.69 -6.05 0.84
C TYR A 3 -22.42 -7.40 0.82
N PRO A 4 -22.17 -8.29 1.80
CA PRO A 4 -22.83 -9.59 1.89
C PRO A 4 -24.36 -9.53 1.90
N GLN A 5 -24.94 -8.41 2.35
CA GLN A 5 -26.39 -8.16 2.41
C GLN A 5 -26.99 -7.73 1.06
N GLY A 6 -26.17 -7.56 0.02
CA GLY A 6 -26.60 -7.19 -1.33
C GLY A 6 -26.73 -5.68 -1.58
N ASN A 7 -26.61 -4.84 -0.55
CA ASN A 7 -26.45 -3.40 -0.75
C ASN A 7 -25.02 -3.05 -1.20
N TYR A 8 -24.82 -1.85 -1.75
CA TYR A 8 -23.53 -1.44 -2.29
C TYR A 8 -23.22 0.02 -2.02
N ILE A 9 -21.92 0.33 -2.08
CA ILE A 9 -21.38 1.70 -2.15
C ILE A 9 -20.46 1.85 -3.36
N THR A 10 -20.25 3.08 -3.80
CA THR A 10 -19.28 3.43 -4.86
C THR A 10 -18.12 4.23 -4.29
N SER A 11 -16.99 4.26 -5.00
CA SER A 11 -15.94 5.25 -4.72
C SER A 11 -16.44 6.66 -5.07
N SER A 12 -15.90 7.65 -4.37
CA SER A 12 -16.14 9.08 -4.60
C SER A 12 -14.83 9.79 -4.93
N ASP A 13 -14.88 11.11 -5.13
CA ASP A 13 -13.67 11.95 -5.20
C ASP A 13 -12.84 11.88 -3.92
N ASP A 14 -13.51 11.92 -2.76
CA ASP A 14 -12.86 11.91 -1.44
C ASP A 14 -12.38 10.50 -1.03
N THR A 15 -13.01 9.45 -1.57
CA THR A 15 -12.65 8.05 -1.29
C THR A 15 -12.46 7.30 -2.61
N PRO A 16 -11.28 7.44 -3.25
CA PRO A 16 -11.05 6.99 -4.63
C PRO A 16 -10.83 5.47 -4.77
N TYR A 17 -10.68 4.73 -3.68
CA TYR A 17 -10.42 3.29 -3.70
C TYR A 17 -11.28 2.53 -2.68
N LEU A 18 -11.41 1.22 -2.88
CA LEU A 18 -12.14 0.29 -2.00
C LEU A 18 -11.30 -0.98 -1.81
N GLN A 19 -11.35 -1.58 -0.63
CA GLN A 19 -10.62 -2.83 -0.32
C GLN A 19 -11.58 -3.89 0.22
N ILE A 20 -11.26 -5.16 -0.02
CA ILE A 20 -11.97 -6.34 0.49
C ILE A 20 -10.96 -7.34 1.08
N GLY A 21 -11.45 -8.28 1.91
CA GLY A 21 -10.58 -9.25 2.60
C GLY A 21 -9.75 -8.60 3.72
N GLU A 22 -8.50 -9.05 3.85
CA GLU A 22 -7.54 -8.55 4.85
C GLU A 22 -6.95 -7.18 4.45
N SER A 23 -7.68 -6.11 4.78
CA SER A 23 -7.42 -4.76 4.25
C SER A 23 -6.60 -3.84 5.17
N LYS A 24 -6.41 -4.20 6.44
CA LYS A 24 -5.87 -3.28 7.46
C LYS A 24 -4.39 -2.93 7.26
N TYR A 25 -3.57 -3.90 6.86
CA TYR A 25 -2.11 -3.75 6.82
C TYR A 25 -1.61 -2.91 5.64
N GLY A 26 -2.25 -3.02 4.48
CA GLY A 26 -1.92 -2.24 3.28
C GLY A 26 -2.59 -0.87 3.20
N LYS A 27 -3.61 -0.60 4.03
CA LYS A 27 -4.36 0.66 3.99
C LYS A 27 -3.51 1.93 4.17
N PRO A 28 -2.52 2.00 5.09
CA PRO A 28 -1.77 3.24 5.31
C PRO A 28 -0.97 3.75 4.10
N VAL A 29 -0.46 2.86 3.24
CA VAL A 29 0.24 3.29 2.03
C VAL A 29 -0.74 3.83 0.98
N LEU A 30 -1.92 3.21 0.85
CA LEU A 30 -2.97 3.68 -0.04
C LEU A 30 -3.50 5.05 0.41
N ASP A 31 -3.77 5.22 1.71
CA ASP A 31 -4.23 6.51 2.27
C ASP A 31 -3.24 7.66 2.06
N ARG A 32 -1.95 7.36 1.91
CA ARG A 32 -0.91 8.38 1.76
C ARG A 32 -0.62 8.77 0.32
N PHE A 33 -0.79 7.85 -0.63
CA PHE A 33 -0.34 8.06 -2.02
C PHE A 33 -1.45 7.98 -3.07
N ILE A 34 -2.59 7.33 -2.77
CA ILE A 34 -3.69 7.24 -3.72
C ILE A 34 -4.58 8.46 -3.62
N THR A 35 -4.58 9.24 -4.69
CA THR A 35 -5.44 10.40 -4.91
C THR A 35 -6.17 10.25 -6.25
N ARG A 36 -7.16 11.11 -6.51
CA ARG A 36 -7.92 11.14 -7.79
C ARG A 36 -7.04 11.41 -9.02
N ASP A 37 -5.95 12.15 -8.83
CA ASP A 37 -5.00 12.58 -9.86
C ASP A 37 -3.79 11.64 -10.01
N ALA A 38 -3.67 10.61 -9.16
CA ALA A 38 -2.64 9.60 -9.28
C ALA A 38 -2.68 8.94 -10.67
N SER A 39 -1.51 8.76 -11.28
CA SER A 39 -1.42 8.04 -12.55
C SER A 39 -1.82 6.57 -12.36
N LEU A 40 -2.30 5.93 -13.42
CA LEU A 40 -2.66 4.50 -13.36
C LEU A 40 -1.45 3.62 -12.98
N GLU A 41 -0.25 4.05 -13.36
CA GLU A 41 0.99 3.35 -13.03
C GLU A 41 1.35 3.52 -11.55
N ASP A 42 1.29 4.74 -11.01
CA ASP A 42 1.50 5.00 -9.58
C ASP A 42 0.49 4.25 -8.72
N ALA A 43 -0.79 4.21 -9.15
CA ALA A 43 -1.84 3.47 -8.48
C ALA A 43 -1.57 1.96 -8.47
N ALA A 44 -1.05 1.41 -9.57
CA ALA A 44 -0.66 0.00 -9.66
C ALA A 44 0.53 -0.32 -8.75
N ILE A 45 1.60 0.50 -8.77
CA ILE A 45 2.77 0.33 -7.91
C ILE A 45 2.38 0.44 -6.43
N CYS A 46 1.58 1.45 -6.06
CA CYS A 46 1.10 1.62 -4.70
C CYS A 46 0.26 0.42 -4.23
N SER A 47 -0.57 -0.14 -5.12
CA SER A 47 -1.36 -1.35 -4.83
C SER A 47 -0.45 -2.57 -4.59
N LEU A 48 0.63 -2.73 -5.35
CA LEU A 48 1.62 -3.79 -5.13
C LEU A 48 2.34 -3.64 -3.78
N ILE A 49 2.71 -2.42 -3.39
CA ILE A 49 3.32 -2.12 -2.08
C ILE A 49 2.33 -2.41 -0.93
N SER A 50 1.05 -2.07 -1.12
CA SER A 50 -0.03 -2.39 -0.18
C SER A 50 -0.18 -3.91 0.01
N MET A 51 -0.12 -4.69 -1.08
CA MET A 51 -0.13 -6.14 -1.03
C MET A 51 1.10 -6.71 -0.31
N ASP A 52 2.31 -6.21 -0.59
CA ASP A 52 3.53 -6.63 0.11
C ASP A 52 3.46 -6.42 1.62
N SER A 53 2.99 -5.24 2.04
CA SER A 53 2.82 -4.91 3.47
C SER A 53 1.84 -5.87 4.15
N THR A 54 0.80 -6.29 3.41
CA THR A 54 -0.21 -7.24 3.89
C THR A 54 0.34 -8.65 4.01
N MET A 55 1.02 -9.18 2.98
CA MET A 55 1.62 -10.52 2.99
C MET A 55 2.67 -10.67 4.09
N LYS A 56 3.46 -9.63 4.38
CA LYS A 56 4.44 -9.64 5.48
C LYS A 56 3.80 -9.75 6.87
N SER A 57 2.56 -9.28 7.01
CA SER A 57 1.88 -9.17 8.30
C SER A 57 0.81 -10.25 8.50
N ASN A 58 0.33 -10.87 7.42
CA ASN A 58 -0.70 -11.90 7.48
C ASN A 58 -0.46 -12.98 6.41
N ALA A 59 -0.23 -14.22 6.86
CA ALA A 59 0.01 -15.39 6.02
C ALA A 59 -1.21 -15.86 5.20
N SER A 60 -2.42 -15.34 5.48
CA SER A 60 -3.60 -15.63 4.66
C SER A 60 -3.61 -14.90 3.32
N VAL A 61 -2.67 -13.98 3.11
CA VAL A 61 -2.49 -13.22 1.87
C VAL A 61 -1.17 -13.63 1.25
N GLY A 62 -1.16 -13.94 -0.04
CA GLY A 62 0.01 -14.43 -0.72
C GLY A 62 -0.12 -14.39 -2.25
N PRO A 63 0.98 -14.68 -2.96
CA PRO A 63 0.99 -14.78 -4.42
C PRO A 63 0.19 -15.99 -4.92
N PRO A 64 -0.21 -16.01 -6.21
CA PRO A 64 0.07 -14.98 -7.21
C PRO A 64 -0.70 -13.68 -6.98
N ILE A 65 -0.09 -12.54 -7.35
CA ILE A 65 -0.75 -11.22 -7.32
C ILE A 65 -1.11 -10.84 -8.75
N GLU A 66 -2.36 -10.47 -8.98
CA GLU A 66 -2.85 -10.03 -10.28
C GLU A 66 -3.21 -8.54 -10.25
N VAL A 67 -2.81 -7.82 -11.30
CA VAL A 67 -3.09 -6.40 -11.48
C VAL A 67 -3.72 -6.19 -12.86
N LEU A 68 -4.84 -5.48 -12.89
CA LEU A 68 -5.50 -5.05 -14.11
C LEU A 68 -5.53 -3.53 -14.17
N ILE A 69 -4.90 -2.95 -15.18
CA ILE A 69 -4.95 -1.52 -15.47
C ILE A 69 -5.89 -1.29 -16.64
N TYR A 70 -6.87 -0.42 -16.45
CA TYR A 70 -7.86 -0.10 -17.47
C TYR A 70 -7.87 1.42 -17.76
N PRO A 71 -7.27 1.86 -18.87
CA PRO A 71 -7.33 3.25 -19.28
C PRO A 71 -8.76 3.70 -19.61
N ARG A 72 -9.11 4.91 -19.17
CA ARG A 72 -10.40 5.53 -19.48
C ARG A 72 -10.64 5.55 -20.99
N ASP A 73 -11.88 5.27 -21.41
CA ASP A 73 -12.38 5.34 -22.78
C ASP A 73 -11.68 4.42 -23.81
N GLN A 74 -10.82 3.49 -23.36
CA GLN A 74 -10.10 2.64 -24.30
C GLN A 74 -10.82 1.33 -24.65
N PHE A 75 -11.89 0.93 -23.94
CA PHE A 75 -12.86 -0.16 -24.22
C PHE A 75 -12.35 -1.57 -24.59
N ASN A 76 -11.09 -1.75 -25.01
CA ASN A 76 -10.53 -2.98 -25.55
C ASN A 76 -9.01 -3.12 -25.29
N LYS A 77 -8.40 -2.30 -24.42
CA LYS A 77 -6.96 -2.37 -24.09
C LYS A 77 -6.68 -2.42 -22.59
N PRO A 78 -7.22 -3.39 -21.84
CA PRO A 78 -6.74 -3.64 -20.50
C PRO A 78 -5.28 -4.11 -20.54
N LYS A 79 -4.48 -3.69 -19.56
CA LYS A 79 -3.17 -4.29 -19.29
C LYS A 79 -3.31 -5.20 -18.07
N HIS A 80 -3.08 -6.49 -18.25
CA HIS A 80 -3.14 -7.47 -17.16
C HIS A 80 -1.75 -8.00 -16.88
N TYR A 81 -1.42 -8.09 -15.59
CA TYR A 81 -0.15 -8.58 -15.08
C TYR A 81 -0.43 -9.61 -14.01
N LYS A 82 0.34 -10.69 -14.00
CA LYS A 82 0.32 -11.71 -12.96
C LYS A 82 1.75 -11.89 -12.46
N PHE A 83 1.94 -11.69 -11.16
CA PHE A 83 3.23 -11.78 -10.50
C PHE A 83 3.23 -12.97 -9.55
N GLU A 84 4.11 -13.93 -9.81
CA GLU A 84 4.39 -15.06 -8.91
C GLU A 84 5.26 -14.60 -7.73
N ALA A 85 5.50 -15.49 -6.76
CA ALA A 85 6.24 -15.14 -5.54
C ALA A 85 7.67 -14.65 -5.82
N GLU A 86 8.34 -15.28 -6.80
CA GLU A 86 9.71 -15.02 -7.23
C GLU A 86 9.80 -14.08 -8.43
N ASP A 87 8.71 -13.39 -8.82
CA ASP A 87 8.74 -12.47 -9.94
C ASP A 87 9.80 -11.36 -9.73
N PRO A 88 10.74 -11.16 -10.70
CA PRO A 88 11.84 -10.22 -10.52
C PRO A 88 11.40 -8.78 -10.24
N TYR A 89 10.32 -8.32 -10.89
CA TYR A 89 9.82 -6.96 -10.70
C TYR A 89 9.16 -6.80 -9.33
N LEU A 90 8.40 -7.82 -8.88
CA LEU A 90 7.81 -7.82 -7.55
C LEU A 90 8.90 -7.81 -6.47
N LEU A 91 9.97 -8.58 -6.64
CA LEU A 91 11.12 -8.57 -5.73
C LEU A 91 11.85 -7.22 -5.73
N GLU A 92 12.02 -6.61 -6.89
CA GLU A 92 12.65 -5.30 -7.05
C GLU A 92 11.87 -4.20 -6.31
N ILE A 93 10.54 -4.11 -6.51
CA ILE A 93 9.68 -3.15 -5.79
C ILE A 93 9.82 -3.32 -4.28
N ARG A 94 9.75 -4.56 -3.79
CA ARG A 94 9.82 -4.86 -2.36
C ARG A 94 11.14 -4.40 -1.76
N HIS A 95 12.24 -4.68 -2.46
CA HIS A 95 13.57 -4.32 -2.02
C HIS A 95 13.77 -2.80 -2.03
N GLU A 96 13.40 -2.13 -3.12
CA GLU A 96 13.56 -0.68 -3.23
C GLU A 96 12.68 0.07 -2.22
N TRP A 97 11.42 -0.35 -2.04
CA TRP A 97 10.53 0.24 -1.05
C TRP A 97 11.10 0.14 0.37
N ALA A 98 11.59 -1.04 0.76
CA ALA A 98 12.22 -1.25 2.06
C ALA A 98 13.47 -0.38 2.24
N ASN A 99 14.29 -0.22 1.19
CA ASN A 99 15.47 0.64 1.23
C ASN A 99 15.10 2.11 1.41
N GLN A 100 14.12 2.62 0.66
CA GLN A 100 13.69 4.01 0.78
C GLN A 100 13.06 4.31 2.14
N LEU A 101 12.23 3.41 2.67
CA LEU A 101 11.68 3.56 4.02
C LEU A 101 12.79 3.61 5.08
N ASN A 102 13.79 2.73 4.99
CA ASN A 102 14.93 2.74 5.90
C ASN A 102 15.75 4.04 5.80
N ARG A 103 15.96 4.55 4.59
CA ARG A 103 16.65 5.84 4.37
C ARG A 103 15.85 6.99 4.98
N ALA A 104 14.55 7.06 4.69
CA ALA A 104 13.66 8.08 5.23
C ALA A 104 13.65 8.04 6.77
N PHE A 105 13.51 6.86 7.37
CA PHE A 105 13.55 6.69 8.82
C PHE A 105 14.89 7.16 9.42
N ARG A 106 16.02 6.80 8.81
CA ARG A 106 17.36 7.21 9.29
C ARG A 106 17.61 8.71 9.14
N SER A 107 16.91 9.38 8.23
CA SER A 107 16.99 10.84 8.02
C SER A 107 16.15 11.64 9.02
N MET A 108 15.31 10.98 9.83
CA MET A 108 14.50 11.68 10.82
C MET A 108 15.35 12.34 11.91
N PRO A 109 14.92 13.49 12.46
CA PRO A 109 15.58 14.13 13.59
C PRO A 109 15.76 13.18 14.77
N ARG A 110 16.95 13.21 15.40
CA ARG A 110 17.25 12.36 16.56
C ARG A 110 16.56 12.90 17.80
N LEU A 111 15.97 12.00 18.58
CA LEU A 111 15.21 12.36 19.78
C LEU A 111 16.06 13.13 20.78
N GLU A 112 17.27 12.64 21.09
CA GLU A 112 18.18 13.25 22.07
C GLU A 112 18.59 14.69 21.71
N SER A 113 18.62 15.04 20.42
CA SER A 113 18.95 16.40 20.00
C SER A 113 17.76 17.37 20.00
N HIS A 114 16.52 16.86 20.12
CA HIS A 114 15.30 17.67 19.99
C HIS A 114 14.36 17.59 21.20
N ALA A 115 14.55 16.63 22.11
CA ALA A 115 13.76 16.46 23.31
C ALA A 115 14.67 16.04 24.47
N GLN A 116 14.50 16.71 25.62
CA GLN A 116 15.14 16.27 26.85
C GLN A 116 14.30 15.17 27.50
N PRO A 117 14.92 14.08 28.00
CA PRO A 117 14.20 13.06 28.74
C PRO A 117 13.59 13.64 30.01
N ASP A 118 12.39 13.18 30.38
CA ASP A 118 11.75 13.57 31.63
C ASP A 118 12.60 13.09 32.81
N SER A 119 13.01 14.04 33.66
CA SER A 119 13.86 13.81 34.82
C SER A 119 13.09 13.32 36.05
N ASN A 120 11.75 13.29 36.00
CA ASN A 120 10.88 12.88 37.11
C ASN A 120 10.38 11.42 37.03
N LEU A 121 11.09 10.54 36.35
CA LEU A 121 10.82 9.10 36.44
C LEU A 121 11.21 8.60 37.84
N HIS A 122 10.26 8.60 38.77
CA HIS A 122 10.37 7.83 40.01
C HIS A 122 10.45 6.34 39.63
N THR A 123 11.66 5.80 39.69
CA THR A 123 11.92 4.37 39.57
C THR A 123 11.17 3.64 40.70
N PHE A 124 10.24 2.76 40.33
CA PHE A 124 9.64 1.78 41.26
C PHE A 124 10.56 0.58 41.42
#